data_AF-A0A7J7FVH1-F1
#
_entry.id   AF-A0A7J7FVH1-F1
#
_cell.length_a   1.000
_cell.length_b   1.000
_cell.length_c   1.000
_cell.angle_alpha   90.00
_cell.angle_beta   90.00
_cell.angle_gamma   90.00
#
_symmetry.space_group_name_H-M   'P 1'
#
loop_
_entity.id
_entity.type
_entity.pdbx_description
1 polymer ?
#
loop_
_entity_poly.entity_id
_entity_poly.type
_entity_poly.pdbx_seq_one_letter_code
_entity_poly.pdbx_strand_id
1 'polypeptide(L)'
;MDSEELRTIVSEQSRELLTAMAVESDLDLAFQLQMQEAIKSSLGPQPSSSSSTLPQFHIHDVSDPSFASLISEEIARFEQEHGDRDHAEAEMMKMRDDLRRRIHDQAFARDMSRISEEEWMKTGDHFVRPYGEGSSYSESSARVSNAEAFRLYSKGLVREERVGGVKKMSAGIGIAICDLGDYPILELRKPLFGCDEMSHQVAEVKALIEGLNAAINLGIKRISIFCDNPLVYQYVSLPNMPECVYMYMF
;
A
#
# COMPACT_ATOMS: atom_id res chain seq x y z
N MET A 1 5.08 -0.43 21.91
CA MET A 1 6.28 -0.14 21.12
C MET A 1 5.82 0.79 20.03
N ASP A 2 6.34 2.00 20.05
CA ASP A 2 5.86 3.06 19.17
C ASP A 2 6.52 2.93 17.78
N SER A 3 5.84 3.34 16.71
CA SER A 3 6.34 3.17 15.32
C SER A 3 7.69 3.85 15.10
N GLU A 4 7.90 5.00 15.75
CA GLU A 4 9.17 5.75 15.72
C GLU A 4 10.28 5.04 16.50
N GLU A 5 9.95 4.44 17.64
CA GLU A 5 10.89 3.64 18.42
C GLU A 5 11.39 2.45 17.60
N LEU A 6 10.48 1.74 16.92
CA LEU A 6 10.85 0.64 16.02
C LEU A 6 11.74 1.11 14.86
N ARG A 7 11.45 2.27 14.25
CA ARG A 7 12.26 2.86 13.18
C ARG A 7 13.68 3.16 13.66
N THR A 8 13.83 3.78 14.84
CA THR A 8 15.15 4.08 15.39
C THR A 8 15.98 2.81 15.63
N ILE A 9 15.34 1.74 16.13
CA ILE A 9 16.00 0.46 16.38
C ILE A 9 16.43 -0.20 15.07
N VAL A 10 15.57 -0.22 14.04
CA VAL A 10 15.90 -0.82 12.74
C VAL A 10 17.05 -0.08 12.07
N SER A 11 17.04 1.26 12.08
CA SER A 11 18.14 2.05 11.51
C SER A 11 19.46 1.85 12.27
N GLU A 12 19.40 1.68 13.60
CA GLU A 12 20.59 1.34 14.39
C GLU A 12 21.12 -0.05 14.06
N GLN A 13 20.25 -1.06 14.00
CA GLN A 13 20.62 -2.43 13.63
C GLN A 13 21.21 -2.51 12.21
N SER A 14 20.64 -1.77 11.26
CA SER A 14 21.15 -1.64 9.89
C SER A 14 22.59 -1.14 9.86
N ARG A 15 22.87 -0.07 10.62
CA ARG A 15 24.20 0.54 10.71
C ARG A 15 25.22 -0.40 11.37
N GLU A 16 24.84 -1.07 12.44
CA GLU A 16 25.70 -2.03 13.13
C GLU A 16 26.03 -3.23 12.24
N LEU A 17 25.04 -3.77 11.53
CA LEU A 17 25.21 -4.88 10.61
C LEU A 17 26.15 -4.54 9.45
N LEU A 18 25.96 -3.37 8.81
CA LEU A 18 26.85 -2.89 7.76
C LEU A 18 28.30 -2.75 8.24
N THR A 19 28.48 -2.30 9.48
CA THR A 19 29.81 -2.18 10.10
C THR A 19 30.43 -3.56 10.32
N ALA A 20 29.65 -4.53 10.82
CA ALA A 20 30.13 -5.90 11.04
C ALA A 20 30.53 -6.59 9.73
N MET A 21 29.73 -6.42 8.67
CA MET A 21 30.03 -6.97 7.34
C MET A 21 31.32 -6.38 6.74
N ALA A 22 31.53 -5.07 6.92
CA ALA A 22 32.77 -4.43 6.47
C ALA A 22 34.00 -5.00 7.22
N VAL A 23 33.88 -5.20 8.52
CA VAL A 23 34.96 -5.79 9.33
C VAL A 23 35.24 -7.25 8.93
N GLU A 24 34.21 -8.06 8.67
CA GLU A 24 34.38 -9.44 8.21
C GLU A 24 35.11 -9.50 6.86
N SER A 25 34.68 -8.67 5.90
CA SER A 25 35.36 -8.53 4.60
C SER A 25 36.83 -8.10 4.74
N ASP A 26 37.12 -7.16 5.63
CA ASP A 26 38.48 -6.68 5.88
C ASP A 26 39.36 -7.78 6.49
N LEU A 27 38.80 -8.61 7.40
CA LEU A 27 39.50 -9.75 8.00
C LEU A 27 39.84 -10.82 6.97
N ASP A 28 38.89 -11.15 6.08
CA ASP A 28 39.11 -12.12 5.00
C ASP A 28 40.20 -11.63 4.03
N LEU A 29 40.17 -10.34 3.68
CA LEU A 29 41.20 -9.72 2.85
C LEU A 29 42.57 -9.75 3.54
N ALA A 30 42.63 -9.40 4.83
CA ALA A 30 43.88 -9.44 5.61
C ALA A 30 44.46 -10.86 5.68
N PHE A 31 43.61 -11.86 5.88
CA PHE A 31 44.00 -13.27 5.89
C PHE A 31 44.57 -13.71 4.54
N GLN A 32 43.92 -13.34 3.44
CA GLN A 32 44.43 -13.63 2.09
C GLN A 32 45.79 -12.98 1.83
N LEU A 33 45.96 -11.71 2.21
CA LEU A 33 47.23 -10.99 2.06
C LEU A 33 48.34 -11.66 2.87
N GLN A 34 48.08 -12.04 4.13
CA GLN A 34 49.06 -12.75 4.96
C GLN A 34 49.48 -14.09 4.33
N MET A 35 48.54 -14.84 3.78
CA MET A 35 48.84 -16.12 3.12
C MET A 35 49.69 -15.92 1.86
N GLN A 36 49.39 -14.90 1.06
CA GLN A 36 50.21 -14.53 -0.11
C GLN A 36 51.63 -14.13 0.29
N GLU A 37 51.79 -13.34 1.35
CA GLU A 37 53.10 -12.95 1.86
C GLU A 37 53.90 -14.15 2.36
N ALA A 38 53.27 -15.08 3.09
CA ALA A 38 53.92 -16.29 3.58
C ALA A 38 54.40 -17.21 2.44
N ILE A 39 53.58 -17.38 1.39
CA ILE A 39 53.95 -18.15 0.19
C ILE A 39 55.13 -17.47 -0.52
N LYS A 40 55.06 -16.16 -0.73
CA LYS A 40 56.11 -15.38 -1.39
C LYS A 40 57.42 -15.41 -0.60
N SER A 41 57.36 -15.36 0.73
CA SER A 41 58.54 -15.47 1.61
C SER A 41 59.15 -16.88 1.61
N SER A 42 58.34 -17.92 1.41
CA SER A 42 58.80 -19.31 1.36
C SER A 42 59.53 -19.65 0.05
N LEU A 43 59.36 -18.83 -1.00
CA LEU A 43 60.00 -18.96 -2.32
C LEU A 43 61.38 -18.27 -2.42
N GLY A 44 62.08 -18.07 -1.30
CA GLY A 44 63.44 -17.51 -1.27
C GLY A 44 64.41 -18.20 -2.26
N PRO A 45 65.47 -17.50 -2.71
CA PRO A 45 66.14 -17.80 -3.98
C PRO A 45 66.76 -19.21 -4.01
N GLN A 46 66.05 -20.15 -4.61
CA GLN A 46 66.61 -21.42 -5.05
C GLN A 46 67.34 -21.21 -6.39
N PRO A 47 68.63 -21.58 -6.51
CA PRO A 47 69.27 -21.65 -7.80
C PRO A 47 68.72 -22.87 -8.57
N SER A 48 68.15 -22.55 -9.73
CA SER A 48 67.91 -23.42 -10.89
C SER A 48 66.73 -24.40 -10.87
N SER A 49 65.84 -24.14 -11.84
CA SER A 49 65.18 -25.10 -12.74
C SER A 49 64.32 -26.19 -12.11
N SER A 50 63.00 -25.95 -12.06
CA SER A 50 61.95 -26.88 -12.51
C SER A 50 60.59 -26.16 -12.50
N SER A 51 59.91 -26.18 -13.64
CA SER A 51 58.54 -25.69 -13.80
C SER A 51 57.61 -26.45 -12.84
N SER A 52 57.16 -25.79 -11.77
CA SER A 52 56.04 -26.28 -10.96
C SER A 52 54.91 -25.27 -11.08
N THR A 53 53.88 -25.67 -11.82
CA THR A 53 52.60 -24.98 -11.88
C THR A 53 52.02 -24.86 -10.47
N LEU A 54 51.87 -23.62 -10.00
CA LEU A 54 51.18 -23.29 -8.75
C LEU A 54 49.78 -23.91 -8.74
N PRO A 55 49.33 -24.54 -7.64
CA PRO A 55 47.93 -24.89 -7.48
C PRO A 55 47.16 -23.58 -7.31
N GLN A 56 46.45 -23.17 -8.36
CA GLN A 56 45.47 -22.11 -8.27
C GLN A 56 44.31 -22.65 -7.43
N PHE A 57 44.32 -22.35 -6.13
CA PHE A 57 43.18 -22.59 -5.26
C PHE A 57 42.05 -21.67 -5.72
N HIS A 58 41.31 -22.11 -6.74
CA HIS A 58 39.98 -21.61 -7.02
C HIS A 58 39.09 -22.18 -5.93
N ILE A 59 38.94 -21.44 -4.83
CA ILE A 59 37.84 -21.68 -3.91
C ILE A 59 36.58 -21.45 -4.73
N HIS A 60 35.87 -22.54 -4.99
CA HIS A 60 34.60 -22.53 -5.67
C HIS A 60 33.64 -21.71 -4.80
N ASP A 61 33.35 -20.49 -5.24
CA ASP A 61 32.34 -19.61 -4.67
C ASP A 61 30.98 -20.25 -4.92
N VAL A 62 30.62 -21.23 -4.09
CA VAL A 62 29.22 -21.65 -3.95
C VAL A 62 28.63 -20.61 -3.03
N SER A 63 28.21 -19.48 -3.60
CA SER A 63 27.65 -18.35 -2.86
C SER A 63 26.27 -18.72 -2.32
N ASP A 64 26.23 -19.49 -1.23
CA ASP A 64 25.06 -19.44 -0.35
C ASP A 64 25.03 -18.05 0.29
N PRO A 65 23.91 -17.31 0.22
CA PRO A 65 23.84 -15.97 0.77
C PRO A 65 24.14 -16.03 2.26
N SER A 66 25.16 -15.28 2.70
CA SER A 66 25.52 -15.23 4.12
C SER A 66 24.32 -14.76 4.94
N PHE A 67 24.21 -15.21 6.18
CA PHE A 67 23.12 -14.80 7.07
C PHE A 67 23.05 -13.26 7.21
N ALA A 68 24.20 -12.57 7.19
CA ALA A 68 24.26 -11.10 7.23
C ALA A 68 23.66 -10.46 5.97
N SER A 69 23.85 -11.07 4.79
CA SER A 69 23.23 -10.63 3.53
C SER A 69 21.70 -10.77 3.59
N LEU A 70 21.19 -11.89 4.10
CA LEU A 70 19.74 -12.12 4.26
C LEU A 70 19.09 -11.12 5.22
N ILE A 71 19.74 -10.84 6.36
CA ILE A 71 19.25 -9.84 7.32
C ILE A 71 19.28 -8.43 6.72
N SER A 72 20.34 -8.09 5.96
CA SER A 72 20.44 -6.79 5.28
C SER A 72 19.32 -6.61 4.26
N GLU A 73 19.00 -7.65 3.48
CA GLU A 73 17.89 -7.63 2.53
C GLU A 73 16.54 -7.44 3.24
N GLU A 74 16.33 -8.13 4.35
CA GLU A 74 15.08 -8.03 5.11
C GLU A 74 14.89 -6.65 5.75
N ILE A 75 15.95 -6.05 6.27
CA ILE A 75 15.93 -4.68 6.80
C ILE A 75 15.60 -3.69 5.67
N ALA A 76 16.25 -3.81 4.51
CA ALA A 76 15.98 -2.95 3.37
C ALA A 76 14.53 -3.08 2.87
N ARG A 77 14.00 -4.31 2.83
CA ARG A 77 12.60 -4.58 2.50
C ARG A 77 11.66 -3.89 3.48
N PHE A 78 11.91 -4.02 4.77
CA PHE A 78 11.09 -3.39 5.81
C PHE A 78 11.09 -1.85 5.70
N GLU A 79 12.26 -1.23 5.54
CA GLU A 79 12.38 0.22 5.38
C GLU A 79 11.62 0.72 4.15
N GLN A 80 11.73 -0.01 3.03
CA GLN A 80 11.00 0.28 1.81
C GLN A 80 9.48 0.14 2.01
N GLU A 81 9.00 -0.98 2.55
CA GLU A 81 7.58 -1.22 2.79
C GLU A 81 6.96 -0.16 3.72
N HIS A 82 7.71 0.26 4.73
CA HIS A 82 7.29 1.34 5.61
C HIS A 82 7.21 2.68 4.88
N GLY A 83 8.23 3.03 4.09
CA GLY A 83 8.23 4.26 3.29
C GLY A 83 7.07 4.30 2.29
N ASP A 84 6.82 3.18 1.62
CA ASP A 84 5.70 3.03 0.68
C ASP A 84 4.35 3.18 1.40
N ARG A 85 4.21 2.62 2.60
CA ARG A 85 3.01 2.80 3.44
C ARG A 85 2.79 4.26 3.85
N ASP A 86 3.82 4.94 4.35
CA ASP A 86 3.73 6.35 4.75
C ASP A 86 3.31 7.23 3.56
N HIS A 87 3.90 6.98 2.38
CA HIS A 87 3.57 7.68 1.15
C HIS A 87 2.11 7.43 0.73
N ALA A 88 1.66 6.18 0.76
CA ALA A 88 0.29 5.81 0.43
C ALA A 88 -0.73 6.44 1.40
N GLU A 89 -0.42 6.45 2.70
CA GLU A 89 -1.25 7.10 3.72
C GLU A 89 -1.34 8.62 3.50
N ALA A 90 -0.22 9.27 3.17
CA ALA A 90 -0.19 10.70 2.88
C ALA A 90 -1.02 11.07 1.63
N GLU A 91 -0.88 10.30 0.54
CA GLU A 91 -1.69 10.52 -0.67
C GLU A 91 -3.18 10.25 -0.41
N MET A 92 -3.53 9.24 0.40
CA MET A 92 -4.91 8.99 0.81
C MET A 92 -5.48 10.14 1.64
N MET A 93 -4.69 10.73 2.54
CA MET A 93 -5.08 11.89 3.33
C MET A 93 -5.33 13.11 2.43
N LYS A 94 -4.46 13.34 1.45
CA LYS A 94 -4.64 14.39 0.44
C LYS A 94 -5.91 14.19 -0.39
N MET A 95 -6.19 12.96 -0.85
CA MET A 95 -7.42 12.64 -1.56
C MET A 95 -8.67 12.92 -0.70
N ARG A 96 -8.62 12.56 0.59
CA ARG A 96 -9.70 12.84 1.54
C ARG A 96 -9.95 14.34 1.68
N ASP A 97 -8.90 15.15 1.82
CA ASP A 97 -9.03 16.59 2.00
C ASP A 97 -9.49 17.30 0.72
N ASP A 98 -9.05 16.83 -0.44
CA ASP A 98 -9.55 17.30 -1.72
C ASP A 98 -11.03 16.93 -1.93
N LEU A 99 -11.44 15.73 -1.54
CA LEU A 99 -12.85 15.32 -1.56
C LEU A 99 -13.70 16.22 -0.66
N ARG A 100 -13.25 16.52 0.56
CA ARG A 100 -13.95 17.43 1.49
C ARG A 100 -14.13 18.83 0.89
N ARG A 101 -13.11 19.34 0.20
CA ARG A 101 -13.17 20.64 -0.49
C ARG A 101 -14.20 20.61 -1.63
N ARG A 102 -14.20 19.55 -2.45
CA ARG A 102 -15.19 19.38 -3.53
C ARG A 102 -16.62 19.34 -3.01
N ILE A 103 -16.89 18.58 -1.96
CA ILE A 103 -18.21 18.50 -1.31
C ILE A 103 -18.63 19.89 -0.81
N HIS A 104 -17.71 20.62 -0.19
CA HIS A 104 -17.96 21.99 0.29
C HIS A 104 -18.33 22.93 -0.87
N ASP A 105 -17.54 22.93 -1.93
CA ASP A 105 -17.73 23.82 -3.08
C ASP A 105 -19.02 23.49 -3.85
N GLN A 106 -19.35 22.20 -3.96
CA GLN A 106 -20.61 21.74 -4.54
C GLN A 106 -21.81 22.16 -3.69
N ALA A 107 -21.71 22.05 -2.36
CA ALA A 107 -22.75 22.56 -1.46
C ALA A 107 -22.94 24.06 -1.62
N PHE A 108 -21.84 24.82 -1.72
CA PHE A 108 -21.88 26.26 -1.93
C PHE A 108 -22.53 26.63 -3.27
N ALA A 109 -22.14 25.98 -4.36
CA ALA A 109 -22.71 26.20 -5.69
C ALA A 109 -24.22 25.89 -5.71
N ARG A 110 -24.64 24.82 -5.03
CA ARG A 110 -26.05 24.45 -4.90
C ARG A 110 -26.86 25.45 -4.07
N ASP A 111 -26.27 25.99 -3.01
CA ASP A 111 -26.96 27.00 -2.21
C ASP A 111 -27.04 28.32 -2.98
N MET A 112 -25.99 28.71 -3.71
CA MET A 112 -25.99 29.88 -4.58
C MET A 112 -27.06 29.78 -5.68
N SER A 113 -27.26 28.61 -6.28
CA SER A 113 -28.29 28.42 -7.33
C SER A 113 -29.74 28.47 -6.81
N ARG A 114 -29.94 28.45 -5.49
CA ARG A 114 -31.26 28.57 -4.84
C ARG A 114 -31.66 30.01 -4.53
N ILE A 115 -30.71 30.93 -4.54
CA ILE A 115 -30.94 32.35 -4.24
C ILE A 115 -31.51 33.00 -5.50
N SER A 116 -32.58 33.79 -5.35
CA SER A 116 -33.15 34.53 -6.49
C SER A 116 -32.27 35.74 -6.84
N GLU A 117 -32.39 36.25 -8.07
CA GLU A 117 -31.63 37.44 -8.49
C GLU A 117 -31.92 38.66 -7.61
N GLU A 118 -33.18 38.82 -7.15
CA GLU A 118 -33.58 39.93 -6.27
C GLU A 118 -32.97 39.84 -4.87
N GLU A 119 -32.77 38.62 -4.36
CA GLU A 119 -32.09 38.37 -3.09
C GLU A 119 -30.57 38.52 -3.25
N TRP A 120 -30.03 38.01 -4.35
CA TRP A 120 -28.61 38.14 -4.69
C TRP A 120 -28.17 39.60 -4.78
N MET A 121 -28.95 40.46 -5.43
CA MET A 121 -28.67 41.90 -5.54
C MET A 121 -28.64 42.62 -4.18
N LYS A 122 -29.26 42.07 -3.14
CA LYS A 122 -29.30 42.68 -1.79
C LYS A 122 -28.21 42.15 -0.88
N THR A 123 -27.91 40.85 -0.97
CA THR A 123 -27.08 40.14 0.03
C THR A 123 -25.94 39.31 -0.55
N GLY A 124 -25.77 39.27 -1.88
CA GLY A 124 -24.77 38.46 -2.57
C GLY A 124 -23.33 38.75 -2.16
N ASP A 125 -22.98 40.03 -1.96
CA ASP A 125 -21.64 40.45 -1.54
C ASP A 125 -21.22 39.88 -0.17
N HIS A 126 -22.18 39.45 0.64
CA HIS A 126 -21.95 38.87 1.97
C HIS A 126 -22.15 37.34 1.99
N PHE A 127 -22.44 36.73 0.84
CA PHE A 127 -22.65 35.29 0.74
C PHE A 127 -21.31 34.54 0.72
N VAL A 128 -20.78 34.29 1.91
CA VAL A 128 -19.50 33.60 2.12
C VAL A 128 -19.72 32.28 2.87
N ARG A 129 -19.04 31.23 2.42
CA ARG A 129 -18.92 29.97 3.17
C ARG A 129 -17.43 29.64 3.39
N PRO A 130 -16.88 29.90 4.59
CA PRO A 130 -15.48 29.60 4.86
C PRO A 130 -15.25 28.09 4.95
N TYR A 131 -14.11 27.63 4.42
CA TYR A 131 -13.64 26.24 4.50
C TYR A 131 -12.42 26.15 5.43
N GLY A 132 -12.37 25.15 6.30
CA GLY A 132 -11.23 24.89 7.19
C GLY A 132 -11.50 25.19 8.68
N GLU A 133 -10.42 25.37 9.43
CA GLU A 133 -10.44 25.53 10.89
C GLU A 133 -11.12 26.85 11.28
N GLY A 134 -12.21 26.78 12.06
CA GLY A 134 -13.08 27.93 12.39
C GLY A 134 -14.36 28.04 11.56
N SER A 135 -14.57 27.16 10.57
CA SER A 135 -15.86 27.03 9.89
C SER A 135 -16.87 26.33 10.80
N SER A 136 -17.92 27.05 11.21
CA SER A 136 -19.08 26.39 11.84
C SER A 136 -19.74 25.51 10.80
N TYR A 137 -19.73 24.20 11.04
CA TYR A 137 -20.40 23.19 10.23
C TYR A 137 -21.92 23.45 10.23
N SER A 138 -22.37 24.32 9.34
CA SER A 138 -23.79 24.59 9.14
C SER A 138 -24.52 23.31 8.77
N GLU A 139 -25.76 23.14 9.26
CA GLU A 139 -26.62 21.98 8.97
C GLU A 139 -26.75 21.69 7.46
N SER A 140 -26.56 22.68 6.58
CA SER A 140 -26.54 22.51 5.13
C SER A 140 -25.42 21.58 4.65
N SER A 141 -24.22 21.64 5.24
CA SER A 141 -23.07 20.76 4.92
C SER A 141 -23.34 19.30 5.31
N ALA A 142 -24.02 19.10 6.45
CA ALA A 142 -24.47 17.79 6.92
C ALA A 142 -25.62 17.22 6.08
N ARG A 143 -26.46 18.09 5.50
CA ARG A 143 -27.53 17.72 4.57
C ARG A 143 -27.01 17.40 3.16
N VAL A 144 -25.94 18.04 2.70
CA VAL A 144 -25.30 17.73 1.40
C VAL A 144 -24.47 16.45 1.46
N SER A 145 -23.70 16.23 2.53
CA SER A 145 -23.02 14.94 2.76
C SER A 145 -23.98 13.74 2.92
N ASN A 146 -25.26 13.99 3.21
CA ASN A 146 -26.34 12.99 3.15
C ASN A 146 -27.10 12.99 1.81
N ALA A 147 -26.97 14.01 0.97
CA ALA A 147 -27.66 14.08 -0.33
C ALA A 147 -26.78 13.53 -1.47
N GLU A 148 -25.46 13.70 -1.37
CA GLU A 148 -24.47 13.11 -2.28
C GLU A 148 -24.28 11.64 -1.95
N ALA A 149 -25.10 10.79 -2.58
CA ALA A 149 -24.89 9.36 -2.54
C ALA A 149 -23.71 9.00 -3.43
N PHE A 150 -22.54 8.78 -2.84
CA PHE A 150 -21.41 8.16 -3.53
C PHE A 150 -21.81 6.77 -4.02
N ARG A 151 -21.16 6.30 -5.09
CA ARG A 151 -21.40 4.98 -5.66
C ARG A 151 -20.13 4.15 -5.59
N LEU A 152 -20.25 2.92 -5.10
CA LEU A 152 -19.17 1.93 -5.10
C LEU A 152 -19.42 0.91 -6.19
N TYR A 153 -18.52 0.85 -7.15
CA TYR A 153 -18.43 -0.24 -8.12
C TYR A 153 -17.28 -1.15 -7.71
N SER A 154 -17.54 -2.45 -7.62
CA SER A 154 -16.54 -3.45 -7.26
C SER A 154 -16.63 -4.65 -8.18
N LYS A 155 -15.49 -5.13 -8.69
CA LYS A 155 -15.42 -6.32 -9.54
C LYS A 155 -14.24 -7.20 -9.19
N GLY A 156 -14.51 -8.49 -9.00
CA GLY A 156 -13.50 -9.54 -8.93
C GLY A 156 -13.42 -10.28 -10.26
N LEU A 157 -12.20 -10.61 -10.68
CA LEU A 157 -11.93 -11.40 -11.87
C LEU A 157 -11.04 -12.59 -11.50
N VAL A 158 -11.36 -13.76 -12.06
CA VAL A 158 -10.55 -14.97 -11.94
C VAL A 158 -10.33 -15.53 -13.33
N ARG A 159 -9.09 -15.91 -13.64
CA ARG A 159 -8.68 -16.51 -14.90
C ARG A 159 -7.84 -17.74 -14.63
N GLU A 160 -8.26 -18.87 -15.19
CA GLU A 160 -7.47 -20.10 -15.25
C GLU A 160 -6.37 -19.92 -16.31
N GLU A 161 -5.12 -20.11 -15.90
CA GLU A 161 -3.95 -20.15 -16.77
C GLU A 161 -3.32 -21.55 -16.72
N ARG A 162 -2.82 -22.02 -17.86
CA ARG A 162 -2.10 -23.30 -17.94
C ARG A 162 -0.63 -23.04 -18.20
N VAL A 163 0.21 -23.30 -17.21
CA VAL A 163 1.66 -23.17 -17.32
C VAL A 163 2.28 -24.56 -17.15
N GLY A 164 2.96 -25.07 -18.18
CA GLY A 164 3.62 -26.38 -18.11
C GLY A 164 2.69 -27.58 -17.89
N GLY A 165 1.41 -27.48 -18.27
CA GLY A 165 0.41 -28.53 -18.03
C GLY A 165 -0.25 -28.50 -16.64
N VAL A 166 0.22 -27.63 -15.74
CA VAL A 166 -0.38 -27.39 -14.42
C VAL A 166 -1.39 -26.25 -14.54
N LYS A 167 -2.57 -26.44 -13.96
CA LYS A 167 -3.59 -25.40 -13.86
C LYS A 167 -3.21 -24.45 -12.73
N LYS A 168 -3.13 -23.15 -13.03
CA LYS A 168 -2.91 -22.09 -12.06
C LYS A 168 -4.03 -21.07 -12.17
N MET A 169 -4.65 -20.72 -11.06
CA MET A 169 -5.64 -19.65 -11.02
C MET A 169 -4.93 -18.32 -10.80
N SER A 170 -5.25 -17.34 -11.64
CA SER A 170 -4.87 -15.94 -11.46
C SER A 170 -6.12 -15.14 -11.13
N ALA A 171 -6.04 -14.22 -10.19
CA ALA A 171 -7.18 -13.41 -9.79
C ALA A 171 -6.78 -11.95 -9.57
N GLY A 172 -7.76 -11.07 -9.69
CA GLY A 172 -7.57 -9.64 -9.47
C GLY A 172 -8.88 -8.98 -9.10
N ILE A 173 -8.78 -7.81 -8.48
CA ILE A 173 -9.92 -6.98 -8.11
C ILE A 173 -9.76 -5.58 -8.70
N GLY A 174 -10.90 -4.98 -9.04
CA GLY A 174 -11.02 -3.60 -9.48
C GLY A 174 -12.14 -2.91 -8.70
N ILE A 175 -11.89 -1.67 -8.29
CA ILE A 175 -12.82 -0.86 -7.51
C ILE A 175 -12.86 0.54 -8.11
N ALA A 176 -14.04 1.13 -8.16
CA ALA A 176 -14.23 2.55 -8.41
C ALA A 176 -15.23 3.15 -7.42
N ILE A 177 -14.87 4.29 -6.83
CA ILE A 177 -15.78 5.12 -6.04
C ILE A 177 -16.09 6.36 -6.86
N CYS A 178 -17.36 6.61 -7.16
CA CYS A 178 -17.81 7.75 -7.95
C CYS A 178 -18.71 8.69 -7.15
N ASP A 179 -18.76 9.94 -7.57
CA ASP A 179 -19.77 10.90 -7.12
C ASP A 179 -21.15 10.62 -7.76
N LEU A 180 -22.13 11.50 -7.51
CA LEU A 180 -23.46 11.41 -8.11
C LEU A 180 -23.46 11.60 -9.64
N GLY A 181 -22.46 12.28 -10.19
CA GLY A 181 -22.28 12.49 -11.63
C GLY A 181 -21.58 11.33 -12.33
N ASP A 182 -21.34 10.22 -11.62
CA ASP A 182 -20.55 9.07 -12.07
C ASP A 182 -19.09 9.45 -12.42
N TYR A 183 -18.56 10.55 -11.87
CA TYR A 183 -17.14 10.88 -11.98
C TYR A 183 -16.32 10.12 -10.94
N PRO A 184 -15.24 9.42 -11.33
CA PRO A 184 -14.43 8.64 -10.40
C PRO A 184 -13.65 9.55 -9.46
N ILE A 185 -13.80 9.30 -8.17
CA ILE A 185 -13.04 9.90 -7.07
C ILE A 185 -11.81 9.05 -6.78
N LEU A 186 -11.99 7.72 -6.81
CA LEU A 186 -10.93 6.74 -6.59
C LEU A 186 -11.12 5.57 -7.55
N GLU A 187 -10.01 5.13 -8.14
CA GLU A 187 -9.93 3.84 -8.84
C GLU A 187 -8.78 3.03 -8.23
N LEU A 188 -9.05 1.76 -7.93
CA LEU A 188 -8.05 0.84 -7.38
C LEU A 188 -8.07 -0.47 -8.16
N ARG A 189 -6.89 -1.01 -8.47
CA ARG A 189 -6.72 -2.31 -9.11
C ARG A 189 -5.64 -3.08 -8.36
N LYS A 190 -5.95 -4.29 -7.92
CA LYS A 190 -5.06 -5.10 -7.08
C LYS A 190 -5.06 -6.56 -7.55
N PRO A 191 -3.89 -7.15 -7.86
CA PRO A 191 -3.80 -8.58 -8.09
C PRO A 191 -4.06 -9.33 -6.77
N LEU A 192 -4.67 -10.51 -6.86
CA LEU A 192 -4.87 -11.41 -5.72
C LEU A 192 -3.91 -12.59 -5.85
N PHE A 193 -3.10 -12.81 -4.82
CA PHE A 193 -2.12 -13.90 -4.75
C PHE A 193 -2.47 -14.89 -3.64
N GLY A 194 -1.94 -16.11 -3.71
CA GLY A 194 -1.91 -17.04 -2.57
C GLY A 194 -3.12 -17.97 -2.40
N CYS A 195 -3.93 -18.20 -3.43
CA CYS A 195 -4.97 -19.25 -3.41
C CYS A 195 -4.98 -19.99 -4.75
N ASP A 196 -4.59 -21.28 -4.74
CA ASP A 196 -4.62 -22.15 -5.91
C ASP A 196 -6.05 -22.40 -6.40
N GLU A 197 -7.04 -22.29 -5.50
CA GLU A 197 -8.46 -22.38 -5.80
C GLU A 197 -9.17 -21.08 -5.38
N MET A 198 -9.24 -20.13 -6.32
CA MET A 198 -9.99 -18.89 -6.13
C MET A 198 -11.32 -18.97 -6.88
N SER A 199 -12.45 -18.92 -6.18
CA SER A 199 -13.75 -18.81 -6.86
C SER A 199 -14.02 -17.36 -7.26
N HIS A 200 -14.82 -17.19 -8.32
CA HIS A 200 -15.28 -15.88 -8.76
C HIS A 200 -16.01 -15.11 -7.65
N GLN A 201 -16.83 -15.81 -6.83
CA GLN A 201 -17.53 -15.17 -5.72
C GLN A 201 -16.57 -14.63 -4.65
N VAL A 202 -15.51 -15.38 -4.31
CA VAL A 202 -14.52 -14.93 -3.32
C VAL A 202 -13.76 -13.70 -3.82
N ALA A 203 -13.41 -13.65 -5.11
CA ALA A 203 -12.77 -12.48 -5.71
C ALA A 203 -13.68 -11.24 -5.67
N GLU A 204 -14.97 -11.40 -5.95
CA GLU A 204 -15.94 -10.30 -5.89
C GLU A 204 -16.20 -9.81 -4.47
N VAL A 205 -16.33 -10.70 -3.49
CA VAL A 205 -16.47 -10.31 -2.07
C VAL A 205 -15.21 -9.58 -1.59
N LYS A 206 -14.01 -10.04 -1.97
CA LYS A 206 -12.76 -9.32 -1.66
C LYS A 206 -12.72 -7.93 -2.30
N ALA A 207 -13.18 -7.80 -3.55
CA ALA A 207 -13.29 -6.50 -4.20
C ALA A 207 -14.23 -5.56 -3.43
N LEU A 208 -15.37 -6.07 -2.95
CA LEU A 208 -16.31 -5.30 -2.16
C LEU A 208 -15.72 -4.85 -0.81
N ILE A 209 -15.10 -5.77 -0.06
CA ILE A 209 -14.46 -5.46 1.23
C ILE A 209 -13.41 -4.37 1.06
N GLU A 210 -12.53 -4.53 0.06
CA GLU A 210 -11.47 -3.56 -0.22
C GLU A 210 -12.05 -2.20 -0.64
N GLY A 211 -13.16 -2.19 -1.41
CA GLY A 211 -13.84 -0.95 -1.77
C GLY A 211 -14.53 -0.24 -0.60
N LEU A 212 -15.10 -0.98 0.34
CA LEU A 212 -15.66 -0.41 1.58
C LEU A 212 -14.57 0.15 2.48
N ASN A 213 -13.43 -0.55 2.62
CA ASN A 213 -12.28 -0.03 3.36
C ASN A 213 -11.76 1.27 2.74
N ALA A 214 -11.68 1.34 1.40
CA ALA A 214 -11.30 2.55 0.70
C ALA A 214 -12.29 3.71 0.96
N ALA A 215 -13.60 3.43 0.96
CA ALA A 215 -14.62 4.43 1.28
C ALA A 215 -14.50 4.97 2.72
N ILE A 216 -14.23 4.09 3.69
CA ILE A 216 -13.97 4.47 5.09
C ILE A 216 -12.72 5.35 5.18
N ASN A 217 -11.65 4.98 4.48
CA ASN A 217 -10.41 5.75 4.44
C ASN A 217 -10.61 7.13 3.79
N LEU A 218 -11.57 7.29 2.87
CA LEU A 218 -11.96 8.59 2.32
C LEU A 218 -12.94 9.36 3.23
N GLY A 219 -13.38 8.79 4.35
CA GLY A 219 -14.34 9.42 5.26
C GLY A 219 -15.77 9.46 4.72
N ILE A 220 -16.10 8.59 3.76
CA ILE A 220 -17.43 8.50 3.15
C ILE A 220 -18.37 7.76 4.10
N LYS A 221 -19.40 8.45 4.59
CA LYS A 221 -20.36 7.88 5.56
C LYS A 221 -21.52 7.13 4.91
N ARG A 222 -21.81 7.44 3.64
CA ARG A 222 -22.96 6.89 2.91
C ARG A 222 -22.56 6.60 1.48
N ILE A 223 -22.80 5.37 1.05
CA ILE A 223 -22.43 4.88 -0.27
C ILE A 223 -23.49 3.90 -0.77
N SER A 224 -23.80 3.97 -2.06
CA SER A 224 -24.65 3.02 -2.76
C SER A 224 -23.75 1.97 -3.41
N ILE A 225 -23.96 0.70 -3.07
CA ILE A 225 -23.14 -0.40 -3.57
C ILE A 225 -23.76 -0.94 -4.86
N PHE A 226 -22.95 -1.04 -5.91
CA PHE A 226 -23.33 -1.64 -7.18
C PHE A 226 -22.58 -2.97 -7.35
N CYS A 227 -23.33 -4.06 -7.29
CA CYS A 227 -22.83 -5.41 -7.52
C CYS A 227 -23.58 -6.03 -8.70
N ASP A 228 -22.86 -6.70 -9.59
CA ASP A 228 -23.43 -7.43 -10.72
C ASP A 228 -23.68 -8.92 -10.41
N ASN A 229 -23.17 -9.42 -9.27
CA ASN A 229 -23.43 -10.78 -8.80
C ASN A 229 -24.59 -10.83 -7.79
N PRO A 230 -25.71 -11.51 -8.11
CA PRO A 230 -26.87 -11.61 -7.23
C PRO A 230 -26.58 -12.34 -5.91
N LEU A 231 -25.61 -13.27 -5.87
CA LEU A 231 -25.20 -13.96 -4.65
C LEU A 231 -24.50 -13.00 -3.68
N VAL A 232 -23.59 -12.16 -4.20
CA VAL A 232 -22.90 -11.14 -3.40
C VAL A 232 -23.92 -10.13 -2.87
N TYR A 233 -24.86 -9.70 -3.71
CA TYR A 233 -25.96 -8.84 -3.27
C TYR A 233 -26.78 -9.47 -2.14
N GLN A 234 -27.09 -10.77 -2.22
CA GLN A 234 -27.81 -11.48 -1.17
C GLN A 234 -27.02 -11.51 0.14
N TYR A 235 -25.71 -11.82 0.11
CA TYR A 235 -24.87 -11.82 1.32
C TYR A 235 -24.86 -10.47 2.03
N VAL A 236 -24.87 -9.37 1.26
CA VAL A 236 -24.86 -8.00 1.79
C VAL A 236 -26.25 -7.55 2.26
N SER A 237 -27.31 -8.06 1.62
CA SER A 237 -28.70 -7.60 1.82
C SER A 237 -29.54 -8.49 2.74
N LEU A 238 -28.99 -9.58 3.29
CA LEU A 238 -29.76 -10.54 4.09
C LEU A 238 -30.44 -9.85 5.29
N PRO A 239 -31.80 -9.89 5.36
CA PRO A 239 -32.54 -9.39 6.49
C PRO A 239 -32.50 -10.42 7.63
N ASN A 240 -32.10 -9.98 8.83
CA ASN A 240 -32.20 -10.70 10.10
C ASN A 240 -31.32 -11.95 10.26
N MET A 241 -30.11 -11.76 10.81
CA MET A 241 -29.69 -12.63 11.91
C MET A 241 -30.58 -12.26 13.13
N PRO A 242 -31.30 -13.22 13.75
CA PRO A 242 -32.07 -12.93 14.95
C PRO A 242 -31.11 -12.73 16.13
N GLU A 243 -31.23 -11.55 16.76
CA GLU A 243 -30.69 -11.14 18.06
C GLU A 243 -29.16 -11.20 18.31
N CYS A 244 -28.64 -10.02 18.71
CA CYS A 244 -27.35 -9.75 19.35
C CYS A 244 -26.10 -9.77 18.46
N VAL A 245 -25.70 -8.60 17.93
CA VAL A 245 -24.57 -7.78 18.45
C VAL A 245 -24.68 -6.39 17.82
N TYR A 246 -24.71 -5.34 18.65
CA TYR A 246 -24.53 -3.96 18.22
C TYR A 246 -23.14 -3.81 17.56
N MET A 247 -23.06 -3.59 16.24
CA MET A 247 -21.88 -2.94 15.67
C MET A 247 -21.96 -1.44 15.96
N TYR A 248 -21.47 -1.06 17.14
CA TYR A 248 -20.91 0.28 17.31
C TYR A 248 -19.64 0.37 16.46
N MET A 249 -19.67 1.20 15.42
CA MET A 249 -18.44 1.70 14.82
C MET A 249 -17.97 2.86 15.71
N PHE A 250 -16.78 2.71 16.31
CA PHE A 250 -16.03 3.82 16.91
C PHE A 250 -15.51 4.74 15.82
#